data_AF-A0A821X3Y8-F1
#
_entry.id   AF-A0A821X3Y8-F1
#
_cell.length_a   1.000
_cell.length_b   1.000
_cell.length_c   1.000
_cell.angle_alpha   90.00
_cell.angle_beta   90.00
_cell.angle_gamma   90.00
#
_symmetry.space_group_name_H-M   'P 1'
#
loop_
_entity.id
_entity.type
_entity.pdbx_description
1 polymer ?
#
loop_
_entity_poly.entity_id
_entity_poly.type
_entity_poly.pdbx_seq_one_letter_code
_entity_poly.pdbx_strand_id
1 'polypeptide(L)'
;MDPSLRGICGVSLTRFLIRSLPDPVTEDLSFWRGIYPYLDRNLQSLVNSIGSPKLNSYNRSSFAKLLKSPLSLNLKHGINPVQVIKEEIKKSLIRTCDKIQNHIVKHAVMHSRDEEEPLYAFLESISPRFPRFLSEYKAGTYLGMTEGLVGLFQNSKTIRNIFSNQMKKEIDNLIVASEIQGIKSIVSIVKSSTNQSPGCWGCSSERADHLRSLSWGGQIIGATPATNWKLFLQEVNDHGLDLVYLVIGLRGKEREIKRIGRFFALMSWKLRDYFVITEYLIKLHFVPLFSGLTMADDLNTVMKKMLDTSNGQGLDSYEYITLANHIDYEKWNNHQRGEANDPVFRGMGQFLGYPNLITRTHEFFEKSLIYYNGRPDLMFVQNGRVYSRDPERPVCWNAGMVCWNGQMGVYRDYAIRGGA
;
A
#
# COMPACT_ATOMS: atom_id res chain seq x y z
N MET A 1 -13.02 -15.88 -12.78
CA MET A 1 -12.19 -14.74 -13.21
C MET A 1 -12.47 -13.55 -12.31
N ASP A 2 -11.43 -12.83 -11.94
CA ASP A 2 -11.49 -11.62 -11.12
C ASP A 2 -12.12 -10.43 -11.87
N PRO A 3 -12.92 -9.57 -11.21
CA PRO A 3 -13.41 -8.31 -11.77
C PRO A 3 -12.32 -7.43 -12.40
N SER A 4 -11.10 -7.46 -11.89
CA SER A 4 -9.99 -6.64 -12.41
C SER A 4 -9.64 -6.96 -13.88
N LEU A 5 -9.92 -8.20 -14.33
CA LEU A 5 -9.70 -8.69 -15.70
C LEU A 5 -11.02 -9.03 -16.43
N ARG A 6 -12.08 -8.24 -16.20
CA ARG A 6 -13.44 -8.39 -16.79
C ARG A 6 -14.28 -9.56 -16.25
N GLY A 7 -13.88 -10.16 -15.13
CA GLY A 7 -14.74 -11.08 -14.39
C GLY A 7 -15.97 -10.38 -13.81
N ILE A 8 -16.99 -11.17 -13.44
CA ILE A 8 -18.20 -10.65 -12.78
C ILE A 8 -18.05 -10.74 -11.26
N CYS A 9 -17.74 -11.93 -10.74
CA CYS A 9 -17.76 -12.22 -9.29
C CYS A 9 -16.63 -13.15 -8.81
N GLY A 10 -15.83 -13.73 -9.71
CA GLY A 10 -14.77 -14.67 -9.29
C GLY A 10 -13.63 -13.96 -8.57
N VAL A 11 -12.81 -14.71 -7.85
CA VAL A 11 -11.55 -14.24 -7.26
C VAL A 11 -10.41 -15.13 -7.76
N SER A 12 -9.22 -14.57 -7.92
CA SER A 12 -8.01 -15.36 -8.16
C SER A 12 -7.57 -16.09 -6.88
N LEU A 13 -6.91 -17.24 -7.04
CA LEU A 13 -6.42 -18.02 -5.90
C LEU A 13 -5.25 -17.35 -5.18
N THR A 14 -4.54 -16.44 -5.85
CA THR A 14 -3.47 -15.63 -5.24
C THR A 14 -3.97 -14.75 -4.11
N ARG A 15 -5.26 -14.37 -4.09
CA ARG A 15 -5.84 -13.55 -3.01
C ARG A 15 -5.91 -14.30 -1.68
N PHE A 16 -5.79 -15.63 -1.71
CA PHE A 16 -5.67 -16.47 -0.50
C PHE A 16 -4.25 -16.50 0.06
N LEU A 17 -3.23 -16.13 -0.73
CA LEU A 17 -1.84 -16.09 -0.29
C LEU A 17 -1.54 -14.79 0.49
N ILE A 18 -1.94 -13.65 -0.07
CA ILE A 18 -1.67 -12.33 0.51
C ILE A 18 -2.99 -11.56 0.62
N ARG A 19 -3.35 -11.20 1.85
CA ARG A 19 -4.51 -10.35 2.09
C ARG A 19 -4.18 -8.90 1.69
N SER A 20 -5.03 -8.32 0.84
CA SER A 20 -4.98 -6.91 0.44
C SER A 20 -3.69 -6.50 -0.29
N LEU A 21 -3.30 -7.26 -1.32
CA LEU A 21 -2.25 -6.82 -2.23
C LEU A 21 -2.67 -5.50 -2.91
N PRO A 22 -1.78 -4.50 -3.01
CA PRO A 22 -2.14 -3.19 -3.56
C PRO A 22 -2.58 -3.27 -5.02
N ASP A 23 -1.92 -4.07 -5.87
CA ASP A 23 -2.23 -4.16 -7.31
C ASP A 23 -2.96 -5.47 -7.68
N PRO A 24 -4.30 -5.46 -7.79
CA PRO A 24 -5.07 -6.65 -8.16
C PRO A 24 -4.85 -7.08 -9.62
N VAL A 25 -4.52 -6.17 -10.53
CA VAL A 25 -4.34 -6.51 -11.95
C VAL A 25 -3.06 -7.33 -12.14
N THR A 26 -1.96 -6.88 -11.53
CA THR A 26 -0.70 -7.63 -11.56
C THR A 26 -0.84 -8.97 -10.85
N GLU A 27 -1.60 -9.01 -9.75
CA GLU A 27 -1.90 -10.24 -9.02
C GLU A 27 -2.58 -11.28 -9.92
N ASP A 28 -3.67 -10.88 -10.56
CA ASP A 28 -4.47 -11.77 -11.39
C ASP A 28 -3.69 -12.26 -12.61
N LEU A 29 -2.90 -11.38 -13.24
CA LEU A 29 -2.00 -11.78 -14.33
C LEU A 29 -0.91 -12.73 -13.82
N SER A 30 -0.39 -12.54 -12.61
CA SER A 30 0.60 -13.46 -12.03
C SER A 30 -0.01 -14.83 -11.76
N PHE A 31 -1.25 -14.89 -11.29
CA PHE A 31 -2.01 -16.13 -11.13
C PHE A 31 -2.15 -16.88 -12.46
N TRP A 32 -2.68 -16.23 -13.49
CA TRP A 32 -2.92 -16.86 -14.80
C TRP A 32 -1.63 -17.32 -15.49
N ARG A 33 -0.55 -16.55 -15.32
CA ARG A 33 0.77 -16.94 -15.80
C ARG A 33 1.34 -18.14 -15.04
N GLY A 34 1.19 -18.17 -13.71
CA GLY A 34 1.69 -19.25 -12.87
C GLY A 34 1.06 -20.61 -13.20
N ILE A 35 -0.23 -20.63 -13.57
CA ILE A 35 -0.90 -21.87 -13.97
C ILE A 35 -0.66 -22.24 -15.44
N TYR A 36 -0.32 -21.28 -16.31
CA TYR A 36 -0.12 -21.48 -17.75
C TYR A 36 0.70 -22.73 -18.15
N PRO A 37 1.87 -23.03 -17.55
CA PRO A 37 2.67 -24.20 -17.95
C PRO A 37 2.01 -25.54 -17.63
N TYR A 38 1.01 -25.56 -16.74
CA TYR A 38 0.30 -26.77 -16.31
C TYR A 38 -1.04 -26.98 -17.04
N LEU A 39 -1.37 -26.12 -18.02
CA LEU A 39 -2.66 -26.14 -18.73
C LEU A 39 -2.56 -26.78 -20.11
N ASP A 40 -3.66 -27.42 -20.54
CA ASP A 40 -3.85 -27.92 -21.91
C ASP A 40 -3.88 -26.80 -22.95
N ARG A 41 -3.59 -27.11 -24.22
CA ARG A 41 -3.52 -26.12 -25.32
C ARG A 41 -4.79 -25.27 -25.46
N ASN A 42 -5.97 -25.86 -25.26
CA ASN A 42 -7.25 -25.13 -25.33
C ASN A 42 -7.42 -24.13 -24.17
N LEU A 43 -6.85 -24.42 -23.01
CA LEU A 43 -6.87 -23.54 -21.84
C LEU A 43 -5.75 -22.50 -21.91
N GLN A 44 -4.63 -22.82 -22.56
CA GLN A 44 -3.55 -21.85 -22.82
C GLN A 44 -4.01 -20.70 -23.73
N SER A 45 -4.82 -20.98 -24.75
CA SER A 45 -5.40 -19.90 -25.58
C SER A 45 -6.39 -19.03 -24.80
N LEU A 46 -7.08 -19.61 -23.80
CA LEU A 46 -7.94 -18.86 -22.88
C LEU A 46 -7.12 -17.89 -22.01
N VAL A 47 -5.96 -18.31 -21.51
CA VAL A 47 -5.07 -17.43 -20.73
C VAL A 47 -4.65 -16.20 -21.52
N ASN A 48 -4.34 -16.36 -22.81
CA ASN A 48 -3.98 -15.24 -23.68
C ASN A 48 -5.15 -14.25 -23.86
N SER A 49 -6.36 -14.78 -24.06
CA SER A 49 -7.61 -14.00 -24.18
C SER A 49 -7.90 -13.23 -22.88
N ILE A 50 -7.63 -13.83 -21.72
CA ILE A 50 -7.77 -13.21 -20.40
C ILE A 50 -6.75 -12.09 -20.18
N GLY A 51 -5.48 -12.31 -20.56
CA GLY A 51 -4.40 -11.32 -20.45
C GLY A 51 -4.45 -10.20 -21.50
N SER A 52 -5.42 -10.25 -22.40
CA SER A 52 -5.66 -9.25 -23.45
C SER A 52 -7.11 -8.76 -23.43
N PRO A 53 -7.60 -8.20 -22.31
CA PRO A 53 -8.98 -7.77 -22.19
C PRO A 53 -9.30 -6.67 -23.21
N LYS A 54 -10.52 -6.67 -23.77
CA LYS A 54 -11.00 -5.56 -24.61
C LYS A 54 -11.19 -4.30 -23.74
N LEU A 55 -10.29 -3.35 -23.92
CA LEU A 55 -10.28 -2.05 -23.25
C LEU A 55 -11.28 -1.09 -23.91
N ASN A 56 -11.80 -0.13 -23.15
CA ASN A 56 -12.62 0.95 -23.71
C ASN A 56 -11.73 2.08 -24.23
N SER A 57 -12.21 2.85 -25.20
CA SER A 57 -11.52 4.08 -25.60
C SER A 57 -11.55 5.09 -24.45
N TYR A 58 -10.46 5.83 -24.31
CA TYR A 58 -10.36 6.90 -23.32
C TYR A 58 -11.38 8.00 -23.62
N ASN A 59 -12.15 8.40 -22.60
CA ASN A 59 -13.02 9.56 -22.63
C ASN A 59 -12.89 10.32 -21.30
N ARG A 60 -13.25 11.61 -21.30
CA ARG A 60 -13.17 12.48 -20.12
C ARG A 60 -13.95 11.93 -18.92
N SER A 61 -15.10 11.27 -19.16
CA SER A 61 -15.89 10.64 -18.10
C SER A 61 -15.25 9.37 -17.50
N SER A 62 -14.34 8.71 -18.22
CA SER A 62 -13.57 7.58 -17.67
C SER A 62 -12.47 8.06 -16.73
N PHE A 63 -11.96 9.29 -16.86
CA PHE A 63 -10.95 9.83 -15.96
C PHE A 63 -11.44 9.87 -14.50
N ALA A 64 -12.72 10.21 -14.29
CA ALA A 64 -13.35 10.14 -12.97
C ALA A 64 -13.33 8.72 -12.36
N LYS A 65 -13.38 7.67 -13.18
CA LYS A 65 -13.25 6.28 -12.72
C LYS A 65 -11.82 5.97 -12.26
N LEU A 66 -10.82 6.49 -12.97
CA LEU A 66 -9.40 6.36 -12.59
C LEU A 66 -9.13 7.00 -11.22
N LEU A 67 -9.68 8.19 -10.96
CA LEU A 67 -9.52 8.87 -9.67
C LEU A 67 -10.17 8.12 -8.51
N LYS A 68 -11.30 7.43 -8.74
CA LYS A 68 -11.97 6.59 -7.73
C LYS A 68 -11.23 5.28 -7.47
N SER A 69 -10.63 4.69 -8.51
CA SER A 69 -9.91 3.41 -8.42
C SER A 69 -8.59 3.49 -9.19
N PRO A 70 -7.51 3.97 -8.55
CA PRO A 70 -6.27 4.35 -9.21
C PRO A 70 -5.48 3.20 -9.85
N LEU A 71 -5.80 1.95 -9.49
CA LEU A 71 -5.08 0.75 -9.93
C LEU A 71 -5.86 -0.11 -10.94
N SER A 72 -7.06 0.34 -11.31
CA SER A 72 -7.97 -0.38 -12.21
C SER A 72 -7.70 -0.13 -13.69
N LEU A 73 -8.25 -1.02 -14.53
CA LEU A 73 -8.29 -0.88 -15.99
C LEU A 73 -9.64 -0.29 -16.43
N ASN A 74 -9.64 0.44 -17.55
CA ASN A 74 -10.84 0.98 -18.19
C ASN A 74 -11.56 -0.11 -18.98
N LEU A 75 -12.26 -0.97 -18.25
CA LEU A 75 -13.02 -2.08 -18.81
C LEU A 75 -14.48 -1.70 -19.00
N LYS A 76 -15.11 -2.31 -20.00
CA LYS A 76 -16.58 -2.35 -20.12
C LYS A 76 -17.12 -3.29 -19.03
N HIS A 77 -17.39 -2.73 -17.86
CA HIS A 77 -18.10 -3.43 -16.80
C HIS A 77 -19.62 -3.34 -17.00
N GLY A 78 -20.34 -4.31 -16.43
CA GLY A 78 -21.76 -4.16 -16.19
C GLY A 78 -22.01 -2.98 -15.25
N ILE A 79 -23.16 -2.35 -15.39
CA ILE A 79 -23.57 -1.22 -14.54
C ILE A 79 -23.81 -1.75 -13.11
N ASN A 80 -23.13 -1.19 -12.11
CA ASN A 80 -23.39 -1.54 -10.71
C ASN A 80 -24.65 -0.79 -10.22
N PRO A 81 -25.74 -1.49 -9.83
CA PRO A 81 -26.99 -0.85 -9.42
C PRO A 81 -26.80 0.12 -8.26
N VAL A 82 -25.89 -0.19 -7.33
CA VAL A 82 -25.57 0.68 -6.20
C VAL A 82 -24.92 1.99 -6.68
N GLN A 83 -24.06 1.93 -7.70
CA GLN A 83 -23.46 3.16 -8.26
C GLN A 83 -24.50 4.01 -8.97
N VAL A 84 -25.43 3.41 -9.71
CA VAL A 84 -26.53 4.14 -10.37
C VAL A 84 -27.38 4.89 -9.36
N ILE A 85 -27.78 4.22 -8.27
CA ILE A 85 -28.56 4.85 -7.19
C ILE A 85 -27.78 6.03 -6.61
N LYS A 86 -26.48 5.88 -6.36
CA LYS A 86 -25.64 6.98 -5.85
C LYS A 86 -25.55 8.15 -6.82
N GLU A 87 -25.43 7.89 -8.12
CA GLU A 87 -25.39 8.93 -9.15
C GLU A 87 -26.72 9.67 -9.27
N GLU A 88 -27.86 8.96 -9.18
CA GLU A 88 -29.16 9.63 -9.25
C GLU A 88 -29.46 10.43 -7.98
N ILE A 89 -29.06 9.94 -6.80
CA ILE A 89 -29.08 10.72 -5.56
C ILE A 89 -28.24 11.99 -5.73
N LYS A 90 -27.03 11.90 -6.31
CA LYS A 90 -26.18 13.07 -6.59
C LYS A 90 -26.92 14.09 -7.48
N LYS A 91 -27.51 13.63 -8.60
CA LYS A 91 -28.26 14.51 -9.50
C LYS A 91 -29.48 15.14 -8.83
N SER A 92 -30.20 14.39 -8.01
CA SER A 92 -31.35 14.91 -7.27
C SER A 92 -30.95 15.97 -6.24
N LEU A 93 -29.84 15.77 -5.53
CA LEU A 93 -29.27 16.76 -4.62
C LEU A 93 -28.87 18.04 -5.35
N ILE A 94 -28.25 17.92 -6.53
CA ILE A 94 -27.89 19.07 -7.37
C ILE A 94 -29.14 19.82 -7.84
N ARG A 95 -30.20 19.11 -8.28
CA ARG A 95 -31.48 19.71 -8.70
C ARG A 95 -32.22 20.41 -7.56
N THR A 96 -32.12 19.89 -6.34
CA THR A 96 -32.87 20.37 -5.16
C THR A 96 -32.04 21.33 -4.31
N CYS A 97 -30.86 21.74 -4.78
CA CYS A 97 -29.87 22.49 -4.02
C CYS A 97 -30.45 23.73 -3.33
N ASP A 98 -31.35 24.46 -4.00
CA ASP A 98 -31.94 25.69 -3.46
C ASP A 98 -32.88 25.47 -2.27
N LYS A 99 -33.49 24.28 -2.16
CA LYS A 99 -34.44 23.93 -1.09
C LYS A 99 -33.76 23.38 0.16
N ILE A 100 -32.44 23.16 0.12
CA ILE A 100 -31.68 22.60 1.24
C ILE A 100 -31.51 23.71 2.30
N GLN A 101 -32.15 23.52 3.46
CA GLN A 101 -32.06 24.48 4.59
C GLN A 101 -30.67 24.51 5.24
N ASN A 102 -29.97 23.37 5.26
CA ASN A 102 -28.63 23.31 5.83
C ASN A 102 -27.62 23.99 4.89
N HIS A 103 -27.16 25.18 5.29
CA HIS A 103 -26.22 25.99 4.51
C HIS A 103 -24.91 25.26 4.20
N ILE A 104 -24.38 24.43 5.10
CA ILE A 104 -23.14 23.67 4.89
C ILE A 104 -23.33 22.69 3.73
N VAL A 105 -24.43 21.91 3.77
CA VAL A 105 -24.74 20.93 2.72
C VAL A 105 -25.06 21.64 1.40
N LYS A 106 -25.79 22.77 1.46
CA LYS A 106 -26.09 23.58 0.29
C LYS A 106 -24.80 24.07 -0.39
N HIS A 107 -23.89 24.69 0.35
CA HIS A 107 -22.60 25.15 -0.18
C HIS A 107 -21.75 23.99 -0.71
N ALA A 108 -21.73 22.85 -0.03
CA ALA A 108 -21.01 21.66 -0.48
C ALA A 108 -21.53 21.13 -1.84
N VAL A 109 -22.86 21.08 -2.00
CA VAL A 109 -23.49 20.65 -3.26
C VAL A 109 -23.27 21.68 -4.38
N MET A 110 -23.36 22.98 -4.09
CA MET A 110 -23.06 24.04 -5.07
C MET A 110 -21.62 23.96 -5.56
N HIS A 111 -20.66 23.88 -4.62
CA HIS A 111 -19.25 23.76 -4.95
C HIS A 111 -18.95 22.47 -5.74
N SER A 112 -19.60 21.36 -5.39
CA SER A 112 -19.46 20.12 -6.17
C SER A 112 -20.01 20.21 -7.59
N ARG A 113 -21.00 21.07 -7.86
CA ARG A 113 -21.54 21.27 -9.20
C ARG A 113 -20.63 22.14 -10.05
N ASP A 114 -20.08 23.21 -9.47
CA ASP A 114 -19.39 24.26 -10.20
C ASP A 114 -17.89 23.94 -10.40
N GLU A 115 -17.23 23.33 -9.40
CA GLU A 115 -15.77 23.13 -9.38
C GLU A 115 -15.30 21.71 -9.76
N GLU A 116 -16.21 20.76 -9.97
CA GLU A 116 -15.83 19.37 -10.32
C GLU A 116 -15.17 19.27 -11.71
N GLU A 117 -15.76 19.91 -12.73
CA GLU A 117 -15.23 19.88 -14.09
C GLU A 117 -13.91 20.65 -14.25
N PRO A 118 -13.75 21.87 -13.71
CA PRO A 118 -12.46 22.56 -13.69
C PRO A 118 -11.35 21.76 -13.02
N LEU A 119 -11.63 21.15 -11.86
CA LEU A 119 -10.64 20.33 -11.16
C LEU A 119 -10.25 19.10 -11.97
N TYR A 120 -11.20 18.42 -12.61
CA TYR A 120 -10.87 17.28 -13.47
C TYR A 120 -10.04 17.67 -14.68
N ALA A 121 -10.34 18.81 -15.32
CA ALA A 121 -9.52 19.32 -16.42
C ALA A 121 -8.09 19.64 -15.95
N PHE A 122 -7.93 20.23 -14.77
CA PHE A 122 -6.62 20.48 -14.17
C PHE A 122 -5.87 19.17 -13.90
N LEU A 123 -6.51 18.19 -13.24
CA LEU A 123 -5.89 16.90 -12.94
C LEU A 123 -5.53 16.09 -14.20
N GLU A 124 -6.32 16.23 -15.26
CA GLU A 124 -6.05 15.58 -16.55
C GLU A 124 -4.83 16.17 -17.26
N SER A 125 -4.54 17.46 -17.05
CA SER A 125 -3.38 18.16 -17.62
C SER A 125 -2.03 17.71 -17.03
N ILE A 126 -2.02 17.02 -15.89
CA ILE A 126 -0.79 16.61 -15.19
C ILE A 126 -0.15 15.40 -15.90
N SER A 127 1.07 15.60 -16.41
CA SER A 127 1.93 14.56 -16.97
C SER A 127 3.31 14.53 -16.27
N PRO A 128 3.84 13.36 -15.87
CA PRO A 128 3.31 12.00 -16.03
C PRO A 128 2.12 11.70 -15.10
N ARG A 129 1.20 10.83 -15.53
CA ARG A 129 -0.02 10.52 -14.78
C ARG A 129 0.30 9.58 -13.61
N PHE A 130 0.11 10.07 -12.38
CA PHE A 130 0.24 9.26 -11.17
C PHE A 130 -1.12 9.12 -10.45
N PRO A 131 -1.92 8.06 -10.74
CA PRO A 131 -3.30 7.95 -10.27
C PRO A 131 -3.48 8.01 -8.75
N ARG A 132 -2.56 7.43 -7.96
CA ARG A 132 -2.62 7.50 -6.50
C ARG A 132 -2.48 8.94 -6.00
N PHE A 133 -1.48 9.66 -6.52
CA PHE A 133 -1.31 11.08 -6.20
C PHE A 133 -2.53 11.90 -6.61
N LEU A 134 -3.06 11.70 -7.81
CA LEU A 134 -4.23 12.44 -8.29
C LEU A 134 -5.48 12.17 -7.42
N SER A 135 -5.67 10.92 -7.00
CA SER A 135 -6.77 10.52 -6.10
C SER A 135 -6.64 11.18 -4.72
N GLU A 136 -5.44 11.14 -4.12
CA GLU A 136 -5.16 11.76 -2.82
C GLU A 136 -5.20 13.29 -2.89
N TYR A 137 -4.68 13.88 -3.96
CA TYR A 137 -4.75 15.32 -4.19
C TYR A 137 -6.21 15.78 -4.25
N LYS A 138 -7.06 15.07 -5.00
CA LYS A 138 -8.49 15.33 -5.03
C LYS A 138 -9.10 15.20 -3.63
N ALA A 139 -8.80 14.13 -2.91
CA ALA A 139 -9.33 13.89 -1.56
C ALA A 139 -8.92 14.99 -0.55
N GLY A 140 -7.71 15.54 -0.68
CA GLY A 140 -7.19 16.63 0.15
C GLY A 140 -7.74 18.02 -0.21
N THR A 141 -8.39 18.18 -1.36
CA THR A 141 -9.03 19.45 -1.73
C THR A 141 -10.38 19.64 -1.03
N TYR A 142 -10.87 20.88 -1.02
CA TYR A 142 -12.22 21.17 -0.53
C TYR A 142 -13.30 20.37 -1.28
N LEU A 143 -13.12 20.13 -2.58
CA LEU A 143 -14.01 19.27 -3.35
C LEU A 143 -14.08 17.85 -2.77
N GLY A 144 -12.94 17.24 -2.43
CA GLY A 144 -12.88 15.93 -1.80
C GLY A 144 -13.63 15.87 -0.46
N MET A 145 -13.49 16.92 0.37
CA MET A 145 -14.24 17.05 1.61
C MET A 145 -15.75 17.16 1.36
N THR A 146 -16.18 17.95 0.38
CA THR A 146 -17.60 18.08 -0.01
C THR A 146 -18.17 16.77 -0.58
N GLU A 147 -17.39 16.02 -1.37
CA GLU A 147 -17.78 14.69 -1.86
C GLU A 147 -17.93 13.68 -0.72
N GLY A 148 -17.09 13.76 0.31
CA GLY A 148 -17.24 12.97 1.52
C GLY A 148 -18.57 13.23 2.24
N LEU A 149 -18.94 14.51 2.39
CA LEU A 149 -20.22 14.92 2.96
C LEU A 149 -21.41 14.44 2.12
N VAL A 150 -21.37 14.64 0.79
CA VAL A 150 -22.41 14.15 -0.13
C VAL A 150 -22.48 12.62 -0.11
N GLY A 151 -21.33 11.94 0.03
CA GLY A 151 -21.21 10.49 0.15
C GLY A 151 -21.95 9.91 1.36
N LEU A 152 -22.06 10.65 2.47
CA LEU A 152 -22.85 10.23 3.64
C LEU A 152 -24.34 10.11 3.28
N PHE A 153 -24.88 11.06 2.52
CA PHE A 153 -26.28 11.02 2.07
C PHE A 153 -26.51 9.91 1.04
N GLN A 154 -25.57 9.71 0.11
CA GLN A 154 -25.60 8.61 -0.86
C GLN A 154 -25.58 7.23 -0.20
N ASN A 155 -24.88 7.09 0.94
CA ASN A 155 -24.78 5.83 1.67
C ASN A 155 -25.95 5.62 2.67
N SER A 156 -26.75 6.64 2.95
CA SER A 156 -27.90 6.55 3.87
C SER A 156 -28.91 5.49 3.39
N LYS A 157 -29.31 4.58 4.29
CA LYS A 157 -30.29 3.53 3.97
C LYS A 157 -31.66 4.13 3.63
N THR A 158 -32.11 5.12 4.39
CA THR A 158 -33.43 5.75 4.21
C THR A 158 -33.53 6.43 2.85
N ILE A 159 -32.52 7.23 2.49
CA ILE A 159 -32.49 7.92 1.19
C ILE A 159 -32.44 6.90 0.06
N ARG A 160 -31.55 5.89 0.16
CA ARG A 160 -31.48 4.82 -0.85
C ARG A 160 -32.79 4.07 -1.00
N ASN A 161 -33.54 3.80 0.08
CA ASN A 161 -34.82 3.11 -0.01
C ASN A 161 -35.89 3.96 -0.71
N ILE A 162 -35.95 5.28 -0.45
CA ILE A 162 -36.88 6.19 -1.13
C ILE A 162 -36.60 6.19 -2.64
N PHE A 163 -35.35 6.40 -3.04
CA PHE A 163 -34.95 6.42 -4.44
C PHE A 163 -35.06 5.04 -5.12
N SER A 164 -34.76 3.96 -4.39
CA SER A 164 -34.92 2.59 -4.89
C SER A 164 -36.37 2.24 -5.16
N ASN A 165 -37.32 2.77 -4.37
CA ASN A 165 -38.76 2.57 -4.60
C ASN A 165 -39.25 3.40 -5.78
N GLN A 166 -38.78 4.65 -5.92
CA GLN A 166 -39.14 5.52 -7.05
C GLN A 166 -38.63 4.97 -8.39
N MET A 167 -37.41 4.43 -8.41
CA MET A 167 -36.75 3.94 -9.63
C MET A 167 -36.80 2.43 -9.79
N LYS A 168 -37.68 1.72 -9.06
CA LYS A 168 -37.67 0.25 -9.01
C LYS A 168 -37.65 -0.39 -10.40
N LYS A 169 -38.55 0.05 -11.30
CA LYS A 169 -38.64 -0.47 -12.67
C LYS A 169 -37.40 -0.18 -13.53
N GLU A 170 -36.81 1.00 -13.36
CA GLU A 170 -35.58 1.37 -14.09
C GLU A 170 -34.37 0.57 -13.59
N ILE A 171 -34.26 0.40 -12.27
CA ILE A 171 -33.21 -0.40 -11.64
C ILE A 171 -33.33 -1.87 -12.07
N ASP A 172 -34.53 -2.45 -12.06
CA ASP A 172 -34.75 -3.83 -12.48
C ASP A 172 -34.33 -4.04 -13.95
N ASN A 173 -34.71 -3.13 -14.85
CA ASN A 173 -34.29 -3.16 -16.25
C ASN A 173 -32.77 -3.01 -16.41
N LEU A 174 -32.14 -2.13 -15.63
CA LEU A 174 -30.69 -1.94 -15.63
C LEU A 174 -29.95 -3.17 -15.09
N ILE A 175 -30.46 -3.83 -14.05
CA ILE A 175 -29.91 -5.08 -13.53
C ILE A 175 -29.94 -6.15 -14.61
N VAL A 176 -31.10 -6.38 -15.23
CA VAL A 176 -31.24 -7.38 -16.31
C VAL A 176 -30.29 -7.07 -17.46
N ALA A 177 -30.21 -5.82 -17.89
CA ALA A 177 -29.28 -5.40 -18.94
C ALA A 177 -27.81 -5.63 -18.55
N SER A 178 -27.44 -5.34 -17.29
CA SER A 178 -26.09 -5.53 -16.77
C SER A 178 -25.68 -7.00 -16.69
N GLU A 179 -26.59 -7.89 -16.30
CA GLU A 179 -26.36 -9.34 -16.23
C GLU A 179 -26.20 -9.94 -17.62
N ILE A 180 -27.08 -9.57 -18.56
CA ILE A 180 -26.97 -9.97 -19.97
C ILE A 180 -25.62 -9.51 -20.53
N GLN A 181 -25.19 -8.28 -20.22
CA GLN A 181 -23.88 -7.76 -20.66
C GLN A 181 -22.72 -8.52 -20.02
N GLY A 182 -22.81 -8.87 -18.74
CA GLY A 182 -21.83 -9.69 -18.03
C GLY A 182 -21.65 -11.06 -18.69
N ILE A 183 -22.75 -11.78 -18.91
CA ILE A 183 -22.74 -13.10 -19.57
C ILE A 183 -22.17 -12.98 -20.99
N LYS A 184 -22.62 -11.99 -21.78
CA LYS A 184 -22.08 -11.72 -23.12
C LYS A 184 -20.57 -11.46 -23.10
N SER A 185 -20.07 -10.76 -22.08
CA SER A 185 -18.64 -10.51 -21.91
C SER A 185 -17.86 -11.81 -21.71
N ILE A 186 -18.30 -12.70 -20.81
CA ILE A 186 -17.66 -13.99 -20.56
C ILE A 186 -17.68 -14.87 -21.81
N VAL A 187 -18.85 -14.99 -22.46
CA VAL A 187 -18.98 -15.76 -23.71
C VAL A 187 -18.06 -15.20 -24.79
N SER A 188 -17.90 -13.88 -24.87
CA SER A 188 -17.00 -13.25 -25.84
C SER A 188 -15.52 -13.60 -25.62
N ILE A 189 -15.10 -13.80 -24.37
CA ILE A 189 -13.73 -14.17 -24.00
C ILE A 189 -13.42 -15.61 -24.43
N VAL A 190 -14.38 -16.52 -24.25
CA VAL A 190 -14.27 -17.93 -24.68
C VAL A 190 -14.31 -18.03 -26.20
N LYS A 191 -15.15 -17.24 -26.88
CA LYS A 191 -15.17 -17.20 -28.34
C LYS A 191 -13.90 -16.59 -28.94
N SER A 192 -13.25 -15.64 -28.28
CA SER A 192 -11.96 -15.12 -28.75
C SER A 192 -10.81 -16.09 -28.52
N SER A 193 -10.89 -16.98 -27.53
CA SER A 193 -9.81 -17.93 -27.25
C SER A 193 -9.72 -19.05 -28.29
N THR A 194 -10.79 -19.38 -29.01
CA THR A 194 -10.74 -20.40 -30.08
C THR A 194 -9.94 -19.94 -31.30
N ASN A 195 -9.79 -18.62 -31.50
CA ASN A 195 -9.14 -18.03 -32.67
C ASN A 195 -7.73 -17.49 -32.36
N GLN A 196 -7.26 -17.59 -31.12
CA GLN A 196 -5.96 -17.08 -30.70
C GLN A 196 -4.94 -18.21 -30.59
N SER A 197 -3.73 -17.94 -31.07
CA SER A 197 -2.58 -18.83 -30.85
C SER A 197 -2.24 -18.90 -29.36
N PRO A 198 -1.82 -20.07 -28.86
CA PRO A 198 -1.32 -20.20 -27.49
C PRO A 198 -0.08 -19.32 -27.34
N GLY A 199 -0.12 -18.41 -26.36
CA GLY A 199 0.96 -17.49 -26.06
C GLY A 199 0.72 -16.85 -24.69
N CYS A 200 1.79 -16.65 -23.93
CA CYS A 200 1.76 -16.00 -22.62
C CYS A 200 2.72 -14.81 -22.61
N TRP A 201 2.46 -13.83 -21.74
CA TRP A 201 3.33 -12.68 -21.56
C TRP A 201 4.58 -13.03 -20.74
N GLY A 202 5.68 -12.32 -21.01
CA GLY A 202 6.97 -12.54 -20.35
C GLY A 202 7.05 -11.99 -18.92
N CYS A 203 6.38 -10.88 -18.59
CA CYS A 203 6.33 -10.32 -17.24
C CYS A 203 4.92 -9.81 -16.92
N SER A 204 4.32 -10.25 -15.80
CA SER A 204 2.93 -9.88 -15.46
C SER A 204 2.79 -8.41 -15.10
N SER A 205 3.80 -7.84 -14.44
CA SER A 205 3.83 -6.42 -14.09
C SER A 205 3.98 -5.54 -15.32
N GLU A 206 4.92 -5.87 -16.21
CA GLU A 206 5.09 -5.17 -17.49
C GLU A 206 3.82 -5.26 -18.35
N ARG A 207 3.16 -6.42 -18.34
CA ARG A 207 1.88 -6.59 -19.02
C ARG A 207 0.78 -5.73 -18.40
N ALA A 208 0.70 -5.62 -17.08
CA ALA A 208 -0.25 -4.74 -16.39
C ALA A 208 -0.02 -3.27 -16.77
N ASP A 209 1.24 -2.85 -16.87
CA ASP A 209 1.61 -1.48 -17.25
C ASP A 209 1.26 -1.17 -18.69
N HIS A 210 1.52 -2.11 -19.60
CA HIS A 210 1.11 -2.01 -21.00
C HIS A 210 -0.42 -1.95 -21.15
N LEU A 211 -1.17 -2.74 -20.37
CA LEU A 211 -2.64 -2.68 -20.38
C LEU A 211 -3.16 -1.35 -19.84
N ARG A 212 -2.51 -0.78 -18.80
CA ARG A 212 -2.86 0.52 -18.24
C ARG A 212 -2.58 1.65 -19.22
N SER A 213 -1.42 1.63 -19.88
CA SER A 213 -1.05 2.67 -20.84
C SER A 213 -2.01 2.71 -22.03
N LEU A 214 -2.40 1.54 -22.55
CA LEU A 214 -3.42 1.42 -23.59
C LEU A 214 -4.81 1.84 -23.10
N SER A 215 -5.17 1.45 -21.87
CA SER A 215 -6.48 1.72 -21.27
C SER A 215 -6.76 3.20 -21.08
N TRP A 216 -5.72 3.95 -20.68
CA TRP A 216 -5.84 5.33 -20.25
C TRP A 216 -5.15 6.33 -21.20
N GLY A 217 -4.68 5.86 -22.36
CA GLY A 217 -4.12 6.71 -23.42
C GLY A 217 -2.89 7.51 -22.98
N GLY A 218 -2.00 6.92 -22.18
CA GLY A 218 -0.76 7.57 -21.74
C GLY A 218 -0.02 6.78 -20.66
N GLN A 219 1.25 7.14 -20.42
CA GLN A 219 2.06 6.47 -19.42
C GLN A 219 1.52 6.73 -18.01
N ILE A 220 1.27 5.64 -17.27
CA ILE A 220 0.85 5.66 -15.87
C ILE A 220 2.01 5.20 -15.00
N ILE A 221 2.31 5.98 -13.98
CA ILE A 221 3.35 5.66 -12.98
C ILE A 221 2.71 5.31 -11.63
N GLY A 222 3.42 4.51 -10.83
CA GLY A 222 3.05 4.20 -9.44
C GLY A 222 1.83 3.29 -9.24
N ALA A 223 1.37 2.61 -10.30
CA ALA A 223 0.36 1.56 -10.19
C ALA A 223 0.97 0.17 -9.91
N THR A 224 2.20 -0.05 -10.37
CA THR A 224 3.08 -1.18 -10.08
C THR A 224 4.06 -0.78 -8.98
N PRO A 225 4.38 -1.70 -8.06
CA PRO A 225 5.66 -2.35 -8.25
C PRO A 225 5.63 -3.82 -7.83
N ALA A 226 5.91 -4.73 -8.77
CA ALA A 226 6.67 -5.89 -8.36
C ALA A 226 8.13 -5.45 -8.41
N THR A 227 8.70 -5.11 -7.26
CA THR A 227 10.13 -4.87 -7.14
C THR A 227 10.83 -6.14 -7.62
N ASN A 228 11.63 -6.05 -8.68
CA ASN A 228 12.45 -7.18 -9.09
C ASN A 228 13.53 -7.35 -8.01
N TRP A 229 13.29 -8.27 -7.07
CA TRP A 229 14.12 -8.43 -5.88
C TRP A 229 15.59 -8.68 -6.21
N LYS A 230 15.90 -9.42 -7.29
CA LYS A 230 17.30 -9.68 -7.66
C LYS A 230 18.02 -8.38 -8.06
N LEU A 231 17.42 -7.63 -8.99
CA LEU A 231 17.97 -6.35 -9.44
C LEU A 231 18.02 -5.34 -8.31
N PHE A 232 16.95 -5.26 -7.51
CA PHE A 232 16.86 -4.34 -6.39
C PHE A 232 17.90 -4.64 -5.31
N LEU A 233 18.05 -5.89 -4.88
CA LEU A 233 19.06 -6.27 -3.88
C LEU A 233 20.48 -6.02 -4.38
N GLN A 234 20.74 -6.25 -5.68
CA GLN A 234 22.02 -5.97 -6.29
C GLN A 234 22.30 -4.45 -6.38
N GLU A 235 21.34 -3.65 -6.83
CA GLU A 235 21.42 -2.18 -6.86
C GLU A 235 21.69 -1.61 -5.46
N VAL A 236 20.96 -2.10 -4.46
CA VAL A 236 21.15 -1.69 -3.07
C VAL A 236 22.51 -2.14 -2.54
N ASN A 237 22.98 -3.35 -2.84
CA ASN A 237 24.30 -3.82 -2.43
C ASN A 237 25.42 -2.95 -3.03
N ASP A 238 25.34 -2.65 -4.33
CA ASP A 238 26.41 -2.02 -5.10
C ASP A 238 26.43 -0.50 -4.91
N HIS A 239 25.27 0.14 -4.93
CA HIS A 239 25.14 1.61 -4.92
C HIS A 239 24.42 2.17 -3.69
N GLY A 240 23.57 1.37 -3.02
CA GLY A 240 22.73 1.83 -1.92
C GLY A 240 21.41 2.42 -2.41
N LEU A 241 20.76 3.24 -1.58
CA LEU A 241 19.52 3.92 -1.91
C LEU A 241 19.77 5.41 -2.17
N ASP A 242 19.10 5.96 -3.19
CA ASP A 242 19.15 7.40 -3.47
C ASP A 242 18.58 8.23 -2.32
N LEU A 243 19.10 9.43 -2.15
CA LEU A 243 18.68 10.38 -1.10
C LEU A 243 17.17 10.67 -1.11
N VAL A 244 16.52 10.63 -2.28
CA VAL A 244 15.07 10.85 -2.42
C VAL A 244 14.26 9.78 -1.67
N TYR A 245 14.81 8.57 -1.53
CA TYR A 245 14.17 7.48 -0.80
C TYR A 245 14.57 7.43 0.67
N LEU A 246 15.59 8.17 1.09
CA LEU A 246 16.09 8.20 2.47
C LEU A 246 15.29 9.20 3.31
N VAL A 247 14.00 8.93 3.46
CA VAL A 247 13.05 9.76 4.22
C VAL A 247 12.18 8.88 5.10
N ILE A 248 12.09 9.24 6.39
CA ILE A 248 11.34 8.55 7.42
C ILE A 248 10.46 9.56 8.19
N GLY A 249 9.15 9.44 8.03
CA GLY A 249 8.17 10.21 8.81
C GLY A 249 7.84 9.51 10.13
N LEU A 250 7.68 10.27 11.21
CA LEU A 250 7.24 9.77 12.51
C LEU A 250 5.77 10.14 12.71
N ARG A 251 4.96 9.14 13.03
CA ARG A 251 3.53 9.31 13.40
C ARG A 251 3.27 8.71 14.77
N GLY A 252 2.62 9.46 15.66
CA GLY A 252 2.30 8.97 17.01
C GLY A 252 1.44 7.72 16.97
N LYS A 253 1.71 6.74 17.85
CA LYS A 253 0.85 5.57 18.01
C LYS A 253 -0.40 5.94 18.80
N GLU A 254 -1.47 6.32 18.09
CA GLU A 254 -2.72 6.86 18.64
C GLU A 254 -3.45 5.95 19.67
N ARG A 255 -3.08 4.67 19.78
CA ARG A 255 -3.70 3.70 20.71
C ARG A 255 -2.83 3.32 21.93
N GLU A 256 -1.65 3.93 22.11
CA GLU A 256 -0.83 3.68 23.30
C GLU A 256 -1.11 4.71 24.41
N ILE A 257 -1.76 4.30 25.50
CA ILE A 257 -1.93 5.13 26.71
C ILE A 257 -0.64 5.07 27.53
N LYS A 258 0.41 5.77 27.06
CA LYS A 258 1.70 5.90 27.77
C LYS A 258 2.07 7.38 27.88
N ARG A 259 2.69 7.77 29.01
CA ARG A 259 3.21 9.15 29.21
C ARG A 259 4.24 9.56 28.15
N ILE A 260 4.97 8.59 27.61
CA ILE A 260 5.87 8.73 26.46
C ILE A 260 5.36 7.76 25.40
N GLY A 261 4.67 8.28 24.39
CA GLY A 261 4.14 7.49 23.29
C GLY A 261 5.25 7.05 22.33
N ARG A 262 5.14 5.84 21.78
CA ARG A 262 6.02 5.41 20.68
C ARG A 262 5.53 6.01 19.36
N PHE A 263 6.41 6.07 18.37
CA PHE A 263 6.07 6.47 17.00
C PHE A 263 6.04 5.25 16.07
N PHE A 264 5.18 5.29 15.07
CA PHE A 264 5.31 4.50 13.85
C PHE A 264 6.26 5.22 12.90
N ALA A 265 7.19 4.47 12.31
CA ALA A 265 8.03 4.95 11.21
C ALA A 265 7.30 4.76 9.88
N LEU A 266 7.04 5.86 9.19
CA LEU A 266 6.51 5.93 7.83
C LEU A 266 7.71 6.07 6.89
N MET A 267 8.14 4.96 6.31
CA MET A 267 9.28 4.94 5.38
C MET A 267 8.83 5.17 3.95
N SER A 268 9.73 5.72 3.12
CA SER A 268 9.54 5.73 1.66
C SER A 268 9.43 4.30 1.10
N TRP A 269 8.91 4.16 -0.13
CA TRP A 269 8.66 2.86 -0.73
C TRP A 269 9.92 1.97 -0.83
N LYS A 270 10.99 2.43 -1.51
CA LYS A 270 12.22 1.64 -1.68
C LYS A 270 12.90 1.34 -0.34
N LEU A 271 12.90 2.29 0.61
CA LEU A 271 13.48 2.08 1.94
C LEU A 271 12.70 1.01 2.72
N ARG A 272 11.38 1.03 2.61
CA ARG A 272 10.52 0.00 3.22
C ARG A 272 10.73 -1.37 2.58
N ASP A 273 10.79 -1.44 1.24
CA ASP A 273 11.05 -2.69 0.51
C ASP A 273 12.36 -3.31 0.97
N TYR A 274 13.43 -2.51 1.15
CA TYR A 274 14.70 -2.95 1.72
C TYR A 274 14.52 -3.61 3.09
N PHE A 275 13.93 -2.92 4.07
CA PHE A 275 13.78 -3.47 5.41
C PHE A 275 12.94 -4.74 5.43
N VAL A 276 11.82 -4.75 4.69
CA VAL A 276 10.92 -5.90 4.63
C VAL A 276 11.62 -7.12 4.04
N ILE A 277 12.35 -6.97 2.93
CA ILE A 277 13.01 -8.11 2.29
C ILE A 277 14.20 -8.59 3.11
N THR A 278 15.01 -7.69 3.69
CA THR A 278 16.14 -8.11 4.53
C THR A 278 15.68 -8.78 5.81
N GLU A 279 14.61 -8.29 6.45
CA GLU A 279 14.02 -8.95 7.63
C GLU A 279 13.52 -10.35 7.29
N TYR A 280 12.87 -10.50 6.14
CA TYR A 280 12.42 -11.80 5.64
C TYR A 280 13.59 -12.77 5.41
N LEU A 281 14.67 -12.33 4.77
CA LEU A 281 15.87 -13.15 4.54
C LEU A 281 16.56 -13.54 5.85
N ILE A 282 16.64 -12.62 6.81
CA ILE A 282 17.16 -12.88 8.15
C ILE A 282 16.33 -13.94 8.86
N LYS A 283 15.00 -13.80 8.82
CA LYS A 283 14.07 -14.76 9.42
C LYS A 283 14.18 -16.14 8.78
N LEU A 284 14.39 -16.21 7.47
CA LEU A 284 14.44 -17.47 6.73
C LEU A 284 15.77 -18.21 6.94
N HIS A 285 16.89 -17.50 6.93
CA HIS A 285 18.22 -18.13 6.87
C HIS A 285 19.02 -18.06 8.17
N PHE A 286 18.79 -17.06 9.02
CA PHE A 286 19.63 -16.83 10.21
C PHE A 286 18.90 -17.16 11.51
N VAL A 287 17.63 -16.77 11.67
CA VAL A 287 16.86 -17.05 12.90
C VAL A 287 16.83 -18.55 13.25
N PRO A 288 16.68 -19.49 12.30
CA PRO A 288 16.70 -20.93 12.61
C PRO A 288 18.03 -21.44 13.18
N LEU A 289 19.13 -20.72 12.99
CA LEU A 289 20.45 -21.08 13.53
C LEU A 289 20.55 -20.83 15.05
N PHE A 290 19.68 -19.98 15.59
CA PHE A 290 19.68 -19.61 17.01
C PHE A 290 18.53 -20.30 17.75
N SER A 291 18.74 -21.57 18.11
CA SER A 291 17.75 -22.39 18.83
C SER A 291 17.31 -21.77 20.17
N GLY A 292 18.17 -20.98 20.83
CA GLY A 292 17.87 -20.31 22.10
C GLY A 292 17.03 -19.04 21.99
N LEU A 293 16.67 -18.59 20.79
CA LEU A 293 15.86 -17.37 20.62
C LEU A 293 14.38 -17.65 20.88
N THR A 294 13.84 -17.07 21.95
CA THR A 294 12.45 -17.33 22.42
C THR A 294 11.47 -16.22 22.07
N MET A 295 11.95 -15.02 21.74
CA MET A 295 11.10 -13.86 21.43
C MET A 295 10.27 -14.02 20.14
N ALA A 296 10.65 -14.94 19.25
CA ALA A 296 9.95 -15.24 18.02
C ALA A 296 9.09 -16.52 18.10
N ASP A 297 9.15 -17.24 19.22
CA ASP A 297 8.47 -18.52 19.43
C ASP A 297 7.04 -18.33 19.94
N ASP A 298 6.20 -19.34 19.73
CA ASP A 298 4.92 -19.45 20.41
C ASP A 298 5.08 -19.98 21.85
N LEU A 299 4.06 -19.82 22.68
CA LEU A 299 4.10 -20.17 24.10
C LEU A 299 4.55 -21.62 24.34
N ASN A 300 4.08 -22.57 23.51
CA ASN A 300 4.40 -23.99 23.66
C ASN A 300 5.89 -24.27 23.37
N THR A 301 6.45 -23.64 22.33
CA THR A 301 7.88 -23.79 21.99
C THR A 301 8.75 -23.15 23.06
N VAL A 302 8.37 -21.99 23.60
CA VAL A 302 9.09 -21.37 24.73
C VAL A 302 9.08 -22.26 25.97
N MET A 303 7.91 -22.81 26.34
CA MET A 303 7.81 -23.69 27.51
C MET A 303 8.67 -24.96 27.33
N LYS A 304 8.66 -25.55 26.14
CA LYS A 304 9.48 -26.73 25.84
C LYS A 304 10.97 -26.41 25.97
N LYS A 305 11.43 -25.31 25.36
CA LYS A 305 12.82 -24.85 25.49
C LYS A 305 13.20 -24.57 26.95
N MET A 306 12.33 -23.91 27.71
CA MET A 306 12.58 -23.65 29.14
C MET A 306 12.73 -24.94 29.96
N LEU A 307 11.84 -25.92 29.74
CA LEU A 307 11.90 -27.21 30.41
C LEU A 307 13.18 -27.97 30.06
N ASP A 308 13.55 -28.00 28.77
CA ASP A 308 14.79 -28.64 28.30
C ASP A 308 16.03 -27.98 28.93
N THR A 309 16.05 -26.64 29.04
CA THR A 309 17.18 -25.90 29.64
C THR A 309 17.26 -25.96 31.16
N SER A 310 16.14 -26.24 31.83
CA SER A 310 16.06 -26.34 33.30
C SER A 310 16.17 -27.78 33.80
N ASN A 311 16.22 -28.75 32.88
CA ASN A 311 16.34 -30.15 33.21
C ASN A 311 17.70 -30.43 33.86
N GLY A 312 17.69 -30.97 35.08
CA GLY A 312 18.90 -31.18 35.89
C GLY A 312 19.18 -30.09 36.93
N GLN A 313 18.40 -29.01 37.00
CA GLN A 313 18.47 -28.08 38.14
C GLN A 313 18.04 -28.78 39.44
N GLY A 314 18.89 -28.71 40.48
CA GLY A 314 18.58 -29.25 41.82
C GLY A 314 18.94 -30.72 42.04
N LEU A 315 19.72 -31.35 41.15
CA LEU A 315 20.32 -32.65 41.40
C LEU A 315 21.56 -32.51 42.30
N ASP A 316 21.79 -33.49 43.18
CA ASP A 316 22.98 -33.56 44.04
C ASP A 316 24.26 -33.99 43.28
N SER A 317 24.14 -34.30 41.98
CA SER A 317 25.24 -34.69 41.11
C SER A 317 25.67 -33.56 40.16
N TYR A 318 26.97 -33.50 39.83
CA TYR A 318 27.52 -32.55 38.85
C TYR A 318 27.33 -32.99 37.39
N GLU A 319 26.32 -33.81 37.10
CA GLU A 319 26.07 -34.33 35.74
C GLU A 319 25.60 -33.23 34.78
N TYR A 320 24.97 -32.18 35.32
CA TYR A 320 24.50 -31.02 34.57
C TYR A 320 24.89 -29.72 35.30
N ILE A 321 25.49 -28.77 34.59
CA ILE A 321 25.80 -27.42 35.11
C ILE A 321 24.93 -26.42 34.34
N THR A 322 23.95 -25.83 35.02
CA THR A 322 23.07 -24.80 34.42
C THR A 322 23.60 -23.41 34.75
N LEU A 323 23.81 -22.58 33.73
CA LEU A 323 24.23 -21.18 33.88
C LEU A 323 23.05 -20.25 33.55
N ALA A 324 22.62 -19.47 34.52
CA ALA A 324 21.62 -18.42 34.32
C ALA A 324 22.31 -17.05 34.31
N ASN A 325 22.34 -16.40 33.15
CA ASN A 325 22.82 -15.03 33.00
C ASN A 325 21.65 -14.09 32.77
N HIS A 326 21.55 -13.07 33.61
CA HIS A 326 20.62 -11.96 33.41
C HIS A 326 21.40 -10.73 32.98
N ILE A 327 21.18 -10.29 31.74
CA ILE A 327 21.77 -9.06 31.22
C ILE A 327 20.64 -8.04 31.10
N ASP A 328 20.78 -6.91 31.79
CA ASP A 328 19.82 -5.82 31.70
C ASP A 328 20.01 -5.06 30.38
N TYR A 329 18.96 -5.09 29.55
CA TYR A 329 18.94 -4.54 28.20
C TYR A 329 18.08 -3.28 28.08
N GLU A 330 17.95 -2.46 29.14
CA GLU A 330 17.11 -1.24 29.16
C GLU A 330 17.18 -0.39 27.87
N LYS A 331 18.34 -0.35 27.17
CA LYS A 331 18.51 0.43 25.92
C LYS A 331 19.34 -0.24 24.83
N TRP A 332 19.44 -1.57 24.80
CA TRP A 332 20.37 -2.29 23.90
C TRP A 332 20.22 -1.90 22.41
N ASN A 333 18.99 -1.88 21.91
CA ASN A 333 18.72 -1.61 20.49
C ASN A 333 19.05 -0.17 20.05
N ASN A 334 19.08 0.79 20.99
CA ASN A 334 19.37 2.20 20.68
C ASN A 334 20.87 2.53 20.75
N HIS A 335 21.71 1.58 21.17
CA HIS A 335 23.16 1.77 21.31
C HIS A 335 23.98 0.95 20.31
N GLN A 336 23.32 0.15 19.47
CA GLN A 336 23.96 -0.55 18.36
C GLN A 336 24.59 0.45 17.38
N ARG A 337 25.74 0.10 16.80
CA ARG A 337 26.48 0.96 15.86
C ARG A 337 26.92 0.15 14.66
N GLY A 338 27.11 0.84 13.52
CA GLY A 338 27.72 0.26 12.33
C GLY A 338 29.07 -0.36 12.68
N GLU A 339 29.98 0.40 13.31
CA GLU A 339 31.32 -0.07 13.67
C GLU A 339 31.35 -1.41 14.42
N ALA A 340 30.40 -1.65 15.33
CA ALA A 340 30.31 -2.89 16.10
C ALA A 340 29.61 -4.03 15.34
N ASN A 341 28.60 -3.72 14.52
CA ASN A 341 27.75 -4.72 13.87
C ASN A 341 28.14 -5.06 12.44
N ASP A 342 28.80 -4.12 11.74
CA ASP A 342 29.14 -4.25 10.33
C ASP A 342 30.03 -5.46 10.04
N PRO A 343 30.98 -5.88 10.89
CA PRO A 343 31.71 -7.13 10.67
C PRO A 343 30.78 -8.35 10.61
N VAL A 344 29.78 -8.43 11.49
CA VAL A 344 28.78 -9.52 11.52
C VAL A 344 27.83 -9.40 10.33
N PHE A 345 27.33 -8.20 10.05
CA PHE A 345 26.43 -7.92 8.94
C PHE A 345 27.08 -8.19 7.58
N ARG A 346 28.38 -7.95 7.46
CA ARG A 346 29.15 -8.29 6.26
C ARG A 346 29.22 -9.80 6.07
N GLY A 347 29.47 -10.55 7.14
CA GLY A 347 29.43 -12.02 7.11
C GLY A 347 28.05 -12.53 6.68
N MET A 348 26.98 -11.98 7.27
CA MET A 348 25.60 -12.32 6.89
C MET A 348 25.32 -11.97 5.42
N GLY A 349 25.77 -10.81 4.94
CA GLY A 349 25.63 -10.40 3.54
C GLY A 349 26.33 -11.35 2.58
N GLN A 350 27.55 -11.80 2.91
CA GLN A 350 28.31 -12.75 2.11
C GLN A 350 27.58 -14.10 1.94
N PHE A 351 26.95 -14.61 3.01
CA PHE A 351 26.12 -15.83 2.92
C PHE A 351 24.96 -15.70 1.93
N LEU A 352 24.41 -14.50 1.78
CA LEU A 352 23.31 -14.21 0.85
C LEU A 352 23.81 -13.87 -0.57
N GLY A 353 25.12 -13.77 -0.79
CA GLY A 353 25.73 -13.32 -2.05
C GLY A 353 25.78 -11.80 -2.22
N TYR A 354 25.45 -11.02 -1.18
CA TYR A 354 25.44 -9.56 -1.20
C TYR A 354 26.22 -8.99 0.01
N PRO A 355 27.57 -8.89 -0.07
CA PRO A 355 28.42 -8.58 1.09
C PRO A 355 28.09 -7.27 1.82
N ASN A 356 27.63 -6.26 1.08
CA ASN A 356 27.37 -4.94 1.64
C ASN A 356 25.91 -4.73 2.01
N LEU A 357 24.99 -5.58 1.55
CA LEU A 357 23.54 -5.38 1.66
C LEU A 357 23.10 -5.03 3.08
N ILE A 358 23.45 -5.86 4.08
CA ILE A 358 22.97 -5.68 5.46
C ILE A 358 23.76 -4.56 6.17
N THR A 359 25.04 -4.38 5.85
CA THR A 359 25.89 -3.32 6.42
C THR A 359 25.34 -1.91 6.14
N ARG A 360 24.66 -1.74 5.01
CA ARG A 360 24.03 -0.46 4.62
C ARG A 360 22.86 -0.03 5.51
N THR A 361 22.38 -0.89 6.41
CA THR A 361 21.29 -0.53 7.33
C THR A 361 21.63 0.70 8.16
N HIS A 362 22.83 0.75 8.75
CA HIS A 362 23.27 1.89 9.55
C HIS A 362 23.48 3.13 8.67
N GLU A 363 24.07 2.95 7.48
CA GLU A 363 24.23 4.00 6.47
C GLU A 363 22.90 4.67 6.11
N PHE A 364 21.84 3.88 5.90
CA PHE A 364 20.52 4.42 5.54
C PHE A 364 19.91 5.23 6.67
N PHE A 365 20.05 4.81 7.93
CA PHE A 365 19.56 5.61 9.06
C PHE A 365 20.35 6.91 9.23
N GLU A 366 21.68 6.88 9.06
CA GLU A 366 22.53 8.07 9.18
C GLU A 366 22.28 9.11 8.09
N LYS A 367 21.97 8.66 6.86
CA LYS A 367 21.69 9.53 5.72
C LYS A 367 20.23 9.97 5.62
N SER A 368 19.31 9.31 6.33
CA SER A 368 17.88 9.60 6.19
C SER A 368 17.46 10.91 6.84
N LEU A 369 16.56 11.63 6.17
CA LEU A 369 15.76 12.67 6.81
C LEU A 369 14.70 12.01 7.69
N ILE A 370 14.73 12.31 8.99
CA ILE A 370 13.71 11.90 9.94
C ILE A 370 12.88 13.13 10.31
N TYR A 371 11.55 13.07 10.23
CA TYR A 371 10.70 14.22 10.58
C TYR A 371 9.39 13.82 11.26
N TYR A 372 8.85 14.69 12.11
CA TYR A 372 7.55 14.49 12.74
C TYR A 372 6.40 15.04 11.88
N ASN A 373 5.53 14.15 11.40
CA ASN A 373 4.46 14.52 10.46
C ASN A 373 3.36 15.38 11.11
N GLY A 374 3.23 15.39 12.44
CA GLY A 374 2.14 16.09 13.12
C GLY A 374 2.25 17.61 13.15
N ARG A 375 3.43 18.19 12.83
CA ARG A 375 3.71 19.63 12.93
C ARG A 375 4.56 20.15 11.75
N PRO A 376 4.05 20.10 10.51
CA PRO A 376 4.78 20.62 9.35
C PRO A 376 4.97 22.15 9.40
N ASP A 377 4.14 22.85 10.18
CA ASP A 377 4.22 24.30 10.42
C ASP A 377 5.53 24.73 11.09
N LEU A 378 6.19 23.82 11.82
CA LEU A 378 7.46 24.05 12.50
C LEU A 378 8.67 23.75 11.61
N MET A 379 8.46 23.39 10.34
CA MET A 379 9.51 23.09 9.39
C MET A 379 9.62 24.18 8.32
N PHE A 380 10.82 24.34 7.75
CA PHE A 380 11.04 25.15 6.56
C PHE A 380 12.11 24.52 5.68
N VAL A 381 12.12 24.86 4.39
CA VAL A 381 13.09 24.36 3.43
C VAL A 381 14.07 25.47 3.08
N GLN A 382 15.37 25.19 3.21
CA GLN A 382 16.44 26.09 2.78
C GLN A 382 17.47 25.28 1.99
N ASN A 383 17.80 25.73 0.78
CA ASN A 383 18.78 25.09 -0.09
C ASN A 383 18.54 23.57 -0.30
N GLY A 384 17.26 23.17 -0.42
CA GLY A 384 16.87 21.77 -0.64
C GLY A 384 16.96 20.87 0.59
N ARG A 385 17.21 21.41 1.80
CA ARG A 385 17.20 20.67 3.07
C ARG A 385 16.10 21.19 3.99
N VAL A 386 15.54 20.30 4.81
CA VAL A 386 14.44 20.61 5.73
C VAL A 386 15.01 20.95 7.10
N TYR A 387 14.69 22.11 7.64
CA TYR A 387 15.15 22.57 8.94
C TYR A 387 13.99 22.82 9.89
N SER A 388 14.24 22.65 11.18
CA SER A 388 13.30 23.02 12.24
C SER A 388 13.42 24.51 12.49
N ARG A 389 12.28 25.21 12.63
CA ARG A 389 12.26 26.65 12.95
C ARG A 389 12.86 26.96 14.32
N ASP A 390 12.67 26.05 15.26
CA ASP A 390 13.18 26.15 16.63
C ASP A 390 14.28 25.09 16.86
N PRO A 391 15.54 25.51 17.09
CA PRO A 391 16.64 24.59 17.41
C PRO A 391 16.49 23.85 18.75
N GLU A 392 15.78 24.43 19.74
CA GLU A 392 15.59 23.81 21.05
C GLU A 392 14.48 22.74 21.02
N ARG A 393 13.60 22.79 20.01
CA ARG A 393 12.48 21.86 19.80
C ARG A 393 12.52 21.29 18.38
N PRO A 394 13.51 20.44 18.07
CA PRO A 394 13.66 19.89 16.74
C PRO A 394 12.47 18.99 16.38
N VAL A 395 11.89 19.24 15.21
CA VAL A 395 10.82 18.43 14.60
C VAL A 395 11.32 17.65 13.38
N CYS A 396 12.54 17.94 12.91
CA CYS A 396 13.21 17.23 11.83
C CYS A 396 14.72 17.10 12.09
N TRP A 397 15.30 16.01 11.61
CA TRP A 397 16.71 15.67 11.75
C TRP A 397 17.26 15.25 10.38
N ASN A 398 18.25 16.01 9.88
CA ASN A 398 18.93 15.73 8.62
C ASN A 398 20.15 14.81 8.81
N ALA A 399 20.66 14.29 7.69
CA ALA A 399 21.88 13.50 7.63
C ALA A 399 23.03 14.15 8.42
N GLY A 400 23.61 13.39 9.36
CA GLY A 400 24.69 13.84 10.26
C GLY A 400 24.25 14.52 11.57
N MET A 401 22.99 14.97 11.69
CA MET A 401 22.41 15.43 12.98
C MET A 401 21.70 14.32 13.73
N VAL A 402 21.35 13.23 13.04
CA VAL A 402 20.86 11.99 13.65
C VAL A 402 22.07 11.25 14.24
N CYS A 403 22.69 11.83 15.26
CA CYS A 403 23.65 11.09 16.06
C CYS A 403 22.87 9.94 16.70
N TRP A 404 23.32 8.71 16.49
CA TRP A 404 22.85 7.52 17.23
C TRP A 404 23.15 7.61 18.74
N ASN A 405 23.43 8.79 19.31
CA ASN A 405 23.56 9.09 20.74
C ASN A 405 22.23 9.00 21.50
N GLY A 406 21.34 8.07 21.13
CA GLY A 406 20.23 7.59 21.95
C GLY A 406 19.20 8.62 22.43
N GLN A 407 19.26 9.90 22.03
CA GLN A 407 18.44 10.95 22.62
C GLN A 407 17.95 12.06 21.68
N MET A 408 18.62 12.38 20.56
CA MET A 408 18.10 13.46 19.71
C MET A 408 16.81 13.11 18.97
N GLY A 409 16.54 11.82 18.73
CA GLY A 409 15.28 11.33 18.16
C GLY A 409 14.24 10.87 19.20
N VAL A 410 14.56 10.94 20.50
CA VAL A 410 13.55 10.74 21.54
C VAL A 410 13.01 12.12 21.87
N TYR A 411 11.76 12.35 21.49
CA TYR A 411 10.94 13.47 21.95
C TYR A 411 10.79 13.37 23.48
N ARG A 412 11.86 13.66 24.24
CA ARG A 412 11.80 13.89 25.67
C ARG A 412 11.19 15.28 25.83
N ASP A 413 10.08 15.33 26.55
CA ASP A 413 9.40 16.55 27.00
C ASP A 413 8.47 17.26 26.02
N TYR A 414 7.59 16.50 25.36
CA TYR A 414 6.20 16.95 25.26
C TYR A 414 5.29 15.96 25.97
N ALA A 415 5.13 16.18 27.28
CA ALA A 415 3.81 16.00 27.86
C ALA A 415 2.86 16.85 27.00
N ILE A 416 2.07 16.20 26.15
CA ILE A 416 0.86 16.81 25.61
C ILE A 416 0.02 17.12 26.85
N ARG A 417 0.18 18.33 27.42
CA ARG A 417 -0.90 18.95 28.17
C ARG A 417 -2.00 19.10 27.14
N GLY A 418 -2.89 18.13 27.09
CA GLY A 418 -4.17 18.27 26.43
C GLY A 418 -4.86 19.45 27.10
N GLY A 419 -4.78 20.62 26.46
CA GLY A 419 -5.78 21.65 26.66
C GLY A 419 -7.06 21.12 26.03
N ALA A 420 -7.88 20.52 26.87
CA ALA A 420 -9.32 20.60 26.74
C ALA A 420 -9.77 21.92 27.40
#